data_AF-A0A7J2LYQ2-F1
#
_entry.id   AF-A0A7J2LYQ2-F1
#
_cell.length_a   1.000
_cell.length_b   1.000
_cell.length_c   1.000
_cell.angle_alpha   90.00
_cell.angle_beta   90.00
_cell.angle_gamma   90.00
#
_symmetry.space_group_name_H-M   'P 1'
#
loop_
_entity.id
_entity.type
_entity.pdbx_description
1 polymer ?
#
loop_
_entity_poly.entity_id
_entity_poly.type
_entity_poly.pdbx_seq_one_letter_code
_entity_poly.pdbx_strand_id
1 'polypeptide(L)'
;MLSNLTWIGKPPLVFVGLDDIGTGGRTGLVCREAAQELSKRGYRKVSIYSVKLVNPDLLGKDCENTAWALAVEADPGLVLSIVGELAVEESIQDSNPGAAILLDSPPAEELVALATRATREIVSREEVYRVAEAYDVELWELGGDGAGVIGAFAAAVLASAGAATEVPFSV
;
A
#
# COMPACT_ATOMS: atom_id res chain seq x y z
N MET A 1 8.23 -30.55 -9.12
CA MET A 1 6.81 -30.96 -9.12
C MET A 1 6.23 -30.42 -7.82
N LEU A 2 5.83 -29.15 -7.80
CA LEU A 2 5.26 -28.52 -6.61
C LEU A 2 3.75 -28.71 -6.66
N SER A 3 3.24 -29.24 -5.56
CA SER A 3 1.88 -29.69 -5.33
C SER A 3 0.85 -28.58 -5.57
N ASN A 4 -0.20 -28.93 -6.31
CA ASN A 4 -1.45 -28.17 -6.37
C ASN A 4 -2.04 -28.04 -4.96
N LEU A 5 -1.72 -26.95 -4.26
CA LEU A 5 -2.59 -26.48 -3.18
C LEU A 5 -3.88 -26.01 -3.85
N THR A 6 -4.89 -26.87 -3.79
CA THR A 6 -6.26 -26.50 -4.07
C THR A 6 -6.72 -25.64 -2.89
N TRP A 7 -6.71 -24.33 -3.08
CA TRP A 7 -7.31 -23.39 -2.15
C TRP A 7 -8.78 -23.79 -1.95
N ILE A 8 -9.16 -24.17 -0.73
CA ILE A 8 -10.56 -24.32 -0.35
C ILE A 8 -11.09 -22.90 -0.14
N GLY A 9 -11.62 -22.32 -1.21
CA GLY A 9 -12.12 -20.94 -1.23
C GLY A 9 -11.43 -20.08 -2.30
N LYS A 10 -12.15 -19.08 -2.80
CA LYS A 10 -11.57 -18.06 -3.68
C LYS A 10 -10.62 -17.19 -2.83
N PRO A 11 -9.37 -16.92 -3.26
CA PRO A 11 -8.49 -16.03 -2.50
C PRO A 11 -9.12 -14.64 -2.34
N PRO A 12 -8.92 -13.98 -1.18
CA PRO A 12 -9.48 -12.66 -0.92
C PRO A 12 -8.89 -11.62 -1.88
N LEU A 13 -9.60 -10.51 -2.07
CA LEU A 13 -8.99 -9.33 -2.69
C LEU A 13 -8.19 -8.61 -1.60
N VAL A 14 -6.88 -8.49 -1.83
CA VAL A 14 -5.96 -7.84 -0.90
C VAL A 14 -5.57 -6.49 -1.48
N PHE A 15 -5.62 -5.45 -0.65
CA PHE A 15 -5.07 -4.13 -0.94
C PHE A 15 -3.81 -3.92 -0.11
N VAL A 16 -2.67 -3.75 -0.78
CA VAL A 16 -1.39 -3.45 -0.15
C VAL A 16 -0.96 -2.04 -0.51
N GLY A 17 -1.00 -1.14 0.46
CA GLY A 17 -0.48 0.21 0.34
C GLY A 17 1.00 0.27 0.67
N LEU A 18 1.71 1.20 0.02
CA LEU A 18 3.13 1.48 0.21
C LEU A 18 3.37 2.98 0.19
N ASP A 19 4.33 3.43 1.00
CA ASP A 19 4.84 4.80 0.93
C ASP A 19 6.28 4.91 1.44
N ASP A 20 6.91 6.04 1.10
CA ASP A 20 8.22 6.48 1.58
C ASP A 20 9.36 5.48 1.39
N ILE A 21 9.32 4.70 0.30
CA ILE A 21 10.43 3.82 -0.12
C ILE A 21 11.61 4.65 -0.61
N GLY A 22 11.33 5.76 -1.28
CA GLY A 22 12.35 6.72 -1.69
C GLY A 22 11.78 7.84 -2.57
N THR A 23 12.67 8.63 -3.15
CA THR A 23 12.30 9.79 -3.98
C THR A 23 12.09 9.41 -5.45
N GLY A 24 11.64 10.37 -6.27
CA GLY A 24 11.55 10.19 -7.73
C GLY A 24 10.54 9.14 -8.19
N GLY A 25 9.54 8.81 -7.38
CA GLY A 25 8.50 7.85 -7.72
C GLY A 25 8.86 6.38 -7.46
N ARG A 26 9.92 6.09 -6.68
CA ARG A 26 10.34 4.72 -6.32
C ARG A 26 9.22 3.87 -5.73
N THR A 27 8.38 4.43 -4.85
CA THR A 27 7.22 3.71 -4.31
C THR A 27 6.31 3.17 -5.41
N GLY A 28 6.05 3.99 -6.44
CA GLY A 28 5.26 3.57 -7.59
C GLY A 28 5.97 2.57 -8.49
N LEU A 29 7.30 2.64 -8.59
CA LEU A 29 8.10 1.63 -9.29
C LEU A 29 7.96 0.26 -8.61
N VAL A 30 8.12 0.19 -7.29
CA VAL A 30 7.95 -1.04 -6.50
C VAL A 30 6.55 -1.64 -6.68
N CYS A 31 5.50 -0.83 -6.61
CA CYS A 31 4.14 -1.32 -6.89
C CYS A 31 3.99 -1.91 -8.31
N ARG A 32 4.63 -1.30 -9.33
CA ARG A 32 4.60 -1.81 -10.71
C ARG A 32 5.39 -3.11 -10.84
N GLU A 33 6.56 -3.20 -10.24
CA GLU A 33 7.39 -4.42 -10.28
C GLU A 33 6.69 -5.58 -9.57
N ALA A 34 6.08 -5.32 -8.40
CA ALA A 34 5.27 -6.31 -7.70
C ALA A 34 4.07 -6.76 -8.55
N ALA A 35 3.36 -5.82 -9.19
CA ALA A 35 2.25 -6.12 -10.09
C ALA A 35 2.68 -6.98 -11.28
N GLN A 36 3.84 -6.69 -11.89
CA GLN A 36 4.41 -7.49 -12.97
C GLN A 36 4.76 -8.90 -12.50
N GLU A 37 5.39 -9.02 -11.33
CA GLU A 37 5.79 -10.31 -10.78
C GLU A 37 4.57 -11.19 -10.47
N LEU A 38 3.55 -10.62 -9.83
CA LEU A 38 2.29 -11.31 -9.56
C LEU A 38 1.56 -11.71 -10.85
N SER A 39 1.55 -10.83 -11.85
CA SER A 39 0.93 -11.13 -13.15
C SER A 39 1.65 -12.25 -13.88
N LYS A 40 2.99 -12.26 -13.87
CA LYS A 40 3.83 -13.34 -14.44
C LYS A 40 3.59 -14.69 -13.76
N ARG A 41 3.31 -14.67 -12.44
CA ARG A 41 2.95 -15.87 -11.66
C ARG A 41 1.50 -16.33 -11.88
N GLY A 42 0.70 -15.60 -12.64
CA GLY A 42 -0.67 -15.97 -13.02
C GLY A 42 -1.76 -15.51 -12.04
N TYR A 43 -1.45 -14.60 -11.12
CA TYR A 43 -2.47 -13.99 -10.26
C TYR A 43 -3.42 -13.11 -11.06
N ARG A 44 -4.65 -12.97 -10.57
CA ARG A 44 -5.74 -12.25 -11.26
C ARG A 44 -6.06 -10.94 -10.57
N LYS A 45 -6.71 -10.04 -11.32
CA LYS A 45 -7.17 -8.72 -10.84
C LYS A 45 -6.05 -7.89 -10.22
N VAL A 46 -4.90 -7.90 -10.86
CA VAL A 46 -3.78 -7.06 -10.46
C VAL A 46 -4.07 -5.64 -10.94
N SER A 47 -4.29 -4.72 -9.99
CA SER A 47 -4.50 -3.29 -10.25
C SER A 47 -3.54 -2.46 -9.40
N ILE A 48 -3.19 -1.27 -9.90
CA ILE A 48 -2.30 -0.33 -9.21
C ILE A 48 -3.04 0.98 -9.01
N TYR A 49 -2.85 1.60 -7.86
CA TYR A 49 -3.47 2.88 -7.51
C TYR A 49 -2.43 3.85 -6.96
N SER A 50 -2.70 5.14 -7.14
CA SER A 50 -1.94 6.21 -6.50
C SER A 50 -2.87 7.16 -5.74
N VAL A 51 -2.35 7.72 -4.65
CA VAL A 51 -3.02 8.70 -3.79
C VAL A 51 -2.08 9.86 -3.56
N LYS A 52 -2.54 11.06 -3.93
CA LYS A 52 -1.87 12.30 -3.51
C LYS A 52 -2.17 12.55 -2.03
N LEU A 53 -1.12 12.62 -1.24
CA LEU A 53 -1.20 12.92 0.18
C LEU A 53 -1.20 14.45 0.40
N VAL A 54 -1.25 14.85 1.67
CA VAL A 54 -1.13 16.23 2.11
C VAL A 54 0.01 16.97 1.39
N ASN A 55 -0.19 18.26 1.13
CA ASN A 55 0.77 19.12 0.44
C ASN A 55 2.19 18.92 1.00
N PRO A 56 3.19 18.54 0.16
CA PRO A 56 4.57 18.32 0.58
C PRO A 56 5.20 19.54 1.27
N ASP A 57 4.80 20.76 0.93
CA ASP A 57 5.30 21.99 1.57
C ASP A 57 5.02 22.01 3.08
N LEU A 58 3.90 21.42 3.51
CA LEU A 58 3.53 21.32 4.93
C LEU A 58 4.46 20.36 5.70
N LEU A 59 5.14 19.48 4.98
CA LEU A 59 6.11 18.52 5.52
C LEU A 59 7.56 18.97 5.28
N GLY A 60 7.77 20.11 4.60
CA GLY A 60 9.10 20.54 4.16
C GLY A 60 9.73 19.63 3.10
N LYS A 61 8.92 18.86 2.35
CA LYS A 61 9.38 18.02 1.23
C LYS A 61 9.45 18.86 -0.06
N ASP A 62 10.48 18.64 -0.86
CA ASP A 62 10.68 19.28 -2.18
C ASP A 62 10.23 18.41 -3.36
N CYS A 63 9.58 17.29 -3.07
CA CYS A 63 9.08 16.33 -4.05
C CYS A 63 7.60 15.99 -3.80
N GLU A 64 6.96 15.36 -4.78
CA GLU A 64 5.56 14.93 -4.67
C GLU A 64 5.37 13.96 -3.49
N ASN A 65 4.34 14.20 -2.69
CA ASN A 65 3.94 13.34 -1.59
C ASN A 65 2.85 12.37 -2.08
N THR A 66 3.25 11.24 -2.66
CA THR A 66 2.33 10.28 -3.29
C THR A 66 2.58 8.87 -2.79
N ALA A 67 1.58 8.30 -2.13
CA ALA A 67 1.55 6.88 -1.77
C ALA A 67 0.89 6.05 -2.87
N TRP A 68 1.18 4.76 -2.86
CA TRP A 68 0.72 3.82 -3.88
C TRP A 68 0.07 2.60 -3.26
N ALA A 69 -0.81 1.94 -4.00
CA ALA A 69 -1.37 0.66 -3.59
C ALA A 69 -1.43 -0.33 -4.75
N LEU A 70 -1.36 -1.60 -4.38
CA LEU A 70 -1.57 -2.75 -5.25
C LEU A 70 -2.83 -3.47 -4.78
N ALA A 71 -3.71 -3.85 -5.71
CA ALA A 71 -4.81 -4.77 -5.42
C ALA A 71 -4.62 -6.08 -6.20
N VAL A 72 -4.87 -7.22 -5.55
CA VAL A 72 -4.73 -8.55 -6.19
C VAL A 72 -5.56 -9.61 -5.47
N GLU A 73 -6.12 -10.57 -6.21
CA GLU A 73 -6.75 -11.76 -5.61
C GLU A 73 -5.67 -12.80 -5.27
N ALA A 74 -5.20 -12.82 -4.01
CA ALA A 74 -4.09 -13.67 -3.55
C ALA A 74 -4.08 -13.86 -2.03
N ASP A 75 -3.17 -14.71 -1.54
CA ASP A 75 -2.85 -14.81 -0.13
C ASP A 75 -2.12 -13.53 0.36
N PRO A 76 -2.57 -12.87 1.43
CA PRO A 76 -1.98 -11.60 1.85
C PRO A 76 -0.53 -11.73 2.32
N GLY A 77 -0.16 -12.84 2.95
CA GLY A 77 1.22 -13.09 3.37
C GLY A 77 2.18 -13.20 2.19
N LEU A 78 1.75 -13.86 1.10
CA LEU A 78 2.52 -13.93 -0.15
C LEU A 78 2.64 -12.56 -0.85
N VAL A 79 1.57 -11.76 -0.86
CA VAL A 79 1.64 -10.42 -1.46
C VAL A 79 2.58 -9.54 -0.65
N LEU A 80 2.45 -9.56 0.69
CA LEU A 80 3.36 -8.83 1.58
C LEU A 80 4.80 -9.27 1.40
N SER A 81 5.09 -10.56 1.26
CA SER A 81 6.47 -11.02 1.08
C SER A 81 7.08 -10.46 -0.20
N ILE A 82 6.36 -10.52 -1.33
CA ILE A 82 6.84 -10.00 -2.62
C ILE A 82 7.03 -8.48 -2.55
N VAL A 83 6.02 -7.77 -2.05
CA VAL A 83 6.02 -6.31 -1.99
C VAL A 83 7.07 -5.81 -0.99
N GLY A 84 7.16 -6.45 0.17
CA GLY A 84 8.08 -6.10 1.25
C GLY A 84 9.54 -6.36 0.86
N GLU A 85 9.83 -7.49 0.19
CA GLU A 85 11.17 -7.77 -0.34
C GLU A 85 11.62 -6.68 -1.33
N LEU A 86 10.77 -6.34 -2.30
CA LEU A 86 11.06 -5.26 -3.27
C LEU A 86 11.18 -3.90 -2.60
N ALA A 87 10.31 -3.59 -1.63
CA ALA A 87 10.36 -2.32 -0.90
C ALA A 87 11.66 -2.18 -0.12
N VAL A 88 12.12 -3.24 0.56
CA VAL A 88 13.39 -3.23 1.29
C VAL A 88 14.58 -3.13 0.33
N GLU A 89 14.56 -3.84 -0.79
CA GLU A 89 15.63 -3.80 -1.81
C GLU A 89 15.78 -2.42 -2.46
N GLU A 90 14.66 -1.76 -2.78
CA GLU A 90 14.63 -0.46 -3.46
C GLU A 90 14.66 0.75 -2.52
N SER A 91 14.65 0.52 -1.20
CA SER A 91 14.69 1.58 -0.22
C SER A 91 16.02 2.32 -0.25
N ILE A 92 15.95 3.65 -0.31
CA ILE A 92 17.14 4.50 -0.28
C ILE A 92 17.55 4.81 1.17
N GLN A 93 18.79 5.27 1.34
CA GLN A 93 19.23 5.79 2.63
C GLN A 93 18.30 6.92 3.09
N ASP A 94 17.94 6.91 4.37
CA ASP A 94 17.07 7.87 5.06
C ASP A 94 15.58 7.83 4.68
N SER A 95 15.13 6.81 3.93
CA SER A 95 13.70 6.56 3.70
C SER A 95 13.04 5.82 4.88
N ASN A 96 11.73 5.98 5.04
CA ASN A 96 10.95 5.36 6.14
C ASN A 96 9.84 4.47 5.57
N PRO A 97 10.20 3.43 4.79
CA PRO A 97 9.25 2.64 4.03
C PRO A 97 8.18 2.04 4.94
N GLY A 98 6.92 2.22 4.56
CA GLY A 98 5.79 1.64 5.25
C GLY A 98 4.92 0.82 4.30
N ALA A 99 4.28 -0.21 4.84
CA ALA A 99 3.25 -0.97 4.14
C ALA A 99 1.98 -1.09 5.00
N ALA A 100 0.83 -1.21 4.33
CA ALA A 100 -0.46 -1.46 4.96
C ALA A 100 -1.23 -2.53 4.19
N ILE A 101 -1.83 -3.49 4.88
CA ILE A 101 -2.64 -4.54 4.28
C ILE A 101 -4.08 -4.40 4.74
N LEU A 102 -4.99 -4.30 3.78
CA LEU A 102 -6.42 -4.33 4.00
C LEU A 102 -7.03 -5.46 3.19
N LEU A 103 -7.77 -6.33 3.86
CA LEU A 103 -8.54 -7.41 3.25
C LEU A 103 -9.96 -6.95 2.97
N ASP A 104 -10.47 -7.32 1.80
CA ASP A 104 -11.86 -7.12 1.39
C ASP A 104 -12.32 -5.63 1.34
N SER A 105 -13.49 -5.42 0.74
CA SER A 105 -14.08 -4.10 0.43
C SER A 105 -15.60 -4.20 0.53
N PRO A 106 -16.32 -3.15 0.98
CA PRO A 106 -15.81 -1.79 1.28
C PRO A 106 -15.30 -1.61 2.72
N PRO A 107 -14.33 -0.69 2.94
CA PRO A 107 -13.79 -0.38 4.26
C PRO A 107 -14.79 0.39 5.13
N ALA A 108 -14.59 0.34 6.45
CA ALA A 108 -15.35 1.13 7.41
C ALA A 108 -15.22 2.64 7.14
N GLU A 109 -16.27 3.41 7.44
CA GLU A 109 -16.29 4.87 7.21
C GLU A 109 -15.17 5.59 7.97
N GLU A 110 -14.80 5.14 9.16
CA GLU A 110 -13.73 5.73 9.97
C GLU A 110 -12.35 5.56 9.30
N LEU A 111 -12.07 4.40 8.70
CA LEU A 111 -10.87 4.18 7.89
C LEU A 111 -10.81 5.20 6.74
N VAL A 112 -11.91 5.30 5.98
CA VAL A 112 -11.99 6.21 4.82
C VAL A 112 -11.85 7.66 5.24
N ALA A 113 -12.48 8.06 6.35
CA ALA A 113 -12.40 9.41 6.88
C ALA A 113 -10.95 9.77 7.27
N LEU A 114 -10.25 8.88 7.98
CA LEU A 114 -8.86 9.11 8.35
C LEU A 114 -7.92 9.13 7.13
N ALA A 115 -8.08 8.18 6.20
CA ALA A 115 -7.31 8.13 4.98
C ALA A 115 -7.53 9.38 4.10
N THR A 116 -8.76 9.88 4.05
CA THR A 116 -9.08 11.14 3.35
C THR A 116 -8.42 12.34 4.03
N ARG A 117 -8.36 12.38 5.37
CA ARG A 117 -7.66 13.45 6.10
C ARG A 117 -6.17 13.47 5.77
N ALA A 118 -5.52 12.32 5.64
CA ALA A 118 -4.11 12.23 5.23
C ALA A 118 -3.82 12.84 3.84
N THR A 119 -4.85 13.07 3.01
CA THR A 119 -4.71 13.78 1.72
C THR A 119 -4.73 15.31 1.85
N ARG A 120 -5.06 15.85 3.02
CA ARG A 120 -5.32 17.30 3.22
C ARG A 120 -4.59 17.90 4.41
N GLU A 121 -4.28 17.10 5.42
CA GLU A 121 -3.64 17.53 6.66
C GLU A 121 -2.65 16.50 7.17
N ILE A 122 -1.80 16.93 8.11
CA ILE A 122 -0.82 16.07 8.77
C ILE A 122 -1.58 15.19 9.79
N VAL A 123 -1.56 13.89 9.56
CA VAL A 123 -2.12 12.88 10.46
C VAL A 123 -0.99 12.26 11.27
N SER A 124 -1.24 11.96 12.54
CA SER A 124 -0.25 11.30 13.40
C SER A 124 -0.21 9.79 13.17
N ARG A 125 0.96 9.19 13.34
CA ARG A 125 1.13 7.75 13.27
C ARG A 125 0.29 7.04 14.33
N GLU A 126 0.22 7.58 15.54
CA GLU A 126 -0.56 7.03 16.66
C GLU A 126 -2.05 6.96 16.32
N GLU A 127 -2.57 7.98 15.62
CA GLU A 127 -3.96 7.98 15.13
C GLU A 127 -4.18 6.88 14.08
N VAL A 128 -3.24 6.71 13.14
CA VAL A 128 -3.29 5.65 12.12
C VAL A 128 -3.28 4.27 12.75
N TYR A 129 -2.35 3.99 13.68
CA TYR A 129 -2.29 2.70 14.38
C TYR A 129 -3.58 2.39 15.13
N ARG A 130 -4.10 3.36 15.89
CA ARG A 130 -5.34 3.17 16.67
C ARG A 130 -6.51 2.78 15.78
N VAL A 131 -6.69 3.47 14.65
CA VAL A 131 -7.80 3.19 13.73
C VAL A 131 -7.55 1.90 12.94
N ALA A 132 -6.32 1.64 12.52
CA ALA A 132 -5.96 0.41 11.82
C ALA A 132 -6.23 -0.84 12.68
N GLU A 133 -5.82 -0.81 13.95
CA GLU A 133 -6.06 -1.91 14.90
C GLU A 133 -7.55 -2.17 15.15
N ALA A 134 -8.38 -1.12 15.17
CA ALA A 134 -9.82 -1.25 15.37
C ALA A 134 -10.56 -1.93 14.20
N TYR A 135 -9.94 -2.00 13.02
CA TYR A 135 -10.55 -2.48 11.79
C TYR A 135 -9.68 -3.49 11.02
N ASP A 136 -8.79 -4.18 11.73
CA ASP A 136 -7.95 -5.27 11.17
C ASP A 136 -7.13 -4.86 9.93
N VAL A 137 -6.63 -3.62 9.90
CA VAL A 137 -5.63 -3.18 8.91
C VAL A 137 -4.24 -3.45 9.48
N GLU A 138 -3.47 -4.32 8.82
CA GLU A 138 -2.11 -4.60 9.26
C GLU A 138 -1.17 -3.50 8.79
N LEU A 139 -0.32 -2.99 9.69
CA LEU A 139 0.69 -1.98 9.40
C LEU A 139 2.09 -2.54 9.59
N TRP A 140 2.98 -2.25 8.65
CA TRP A 140 4.36 -2.75 8.65
C TRP A 140 5.33 -1.58 8.46
N GLU A 141 6.18 -1.36 9.45
CA GLU A 141 7.33 -0.46 9.36
C GLU A 141 8.50 -1.25 8.76
N LEU A 142 8.85 -0.95 7.51
CA LEU A 142 9.85 -1.71 6.76
C LEU A 142 11.27 -1.11 6.89
N GLY A 143 11.38 0.07 7.50
CA GLY A 143 12.66 0.76 7.67
C GLY A 143 12.51 2.17 8.25
N GLY A 144 13.66 2.78 8.54
CA GLY A 144 13.74 4.14 9.09
C GLY A 144 13.00 4.27 10.43
N ASP A 145 12.26 5.34 10.59
CA ASP A 145 11.38 5.57 11.74
C ASP A 145 9.96 5.03 11.55
N GLY A 146 9.65 4.43 10.39
CA GLY A 146 8.35 3.87 10.05
C GLY A 146 7.28 4.89 9.59
N ALA A 147 7.60 6.17 9.38
CA ALA A 147 6.61 7.19 9.03
C ALA A 147 5.78 6.90 7.76
N GLY A 148 6.30 6.12 6.81
CA GLY A 148 5.60 5.72 5.59
C GLY A 148 4.31 4.94 5.83
N VAL A 149 4.08 4.38 7.03
CA VAL A 149 2.82 3.67 7.34
C VAL A 149 1.59 4.55 7.20
N ILE A 150 1.72 5.88 7.38
CA ILE A 150 0.60 6.83 7.22
C ILE A 150 0.13 6.87 5.76
N GLY A 151 1.07 7.02 4.83
CA GLY A 151 0.77 7.05 3.41
C GLY A 151 0.32 5.69 2.89
N ALA A 152 0.98 4.62 3.33
CA ALA A 152 0.61 3.25 3.00
C ALA A 152 -0.83 2.93 3.43
N PHE A 153 -1.20 3.28 4.66
CA PHE A 153 -2.58 3.17 5.16
C PHE A 153 -3.56 3.92 4.24
N ALA A 154 -3.27 5.19 3.95
CA ALA A 154 -4.16 6.01 3.14
C ALA A 154 -4.35 5.43 1.73
N ALA A 155 -3.29 4.92 1.12
CA ALA A 155 -3.33 4.31 -0.20
C ALA A 155 -4.15 3.01 -0.23
N ALA A 156 -3.93 2.09 0.73
CA ALA A 156 -4.67 0.84 0.82
C ALA A 156 -6.17 1.08 1.01
N VAL A 157 -6.53 1.95 1.96
CA VAL A 157 -7.93 2.26 2.30
C VAL A 157 -8.63 2.96 1.14
N LEU A 158 -8.05 4.00 0.55
CA LEU A 158 -8.69 4.74 -0.53
C LEU A 158 -8.78 3.92 -1.82
N ALA A 159 -7.82 3.03 -2.08
CA ALA A 159 -7.93 2.07 -3.18
C ALA A 159 -9.10 1.11 -2.95
N SER A 160 -9.22 0.53 -1.76
CA SER A 160 -10.34 -0.35 -1.40
C SER A 160 -11.70 0.34 -1.43
N ALA A 161 -11.75 1.64 -1.12
CA ALA A 161 -12.95 2.46 -1.20
C ALA A 161 -13.29 2.95 -2.61
N GLY A 162 -12.45 2.69 -3.62
CA GLY A 162 -12.63 3.21 -4.99
C GLY A 162 -12.43 4.73 -5.11
N ALA A 163 -11.70 5.33 -4.17
CA ALA A 163 -11.41 6.76 -4.11
C ALA A 163 -9.97 7.12 -4.55
N ALA A 164 -9.09 6.12 -4.70
CA ALA A 164 -7.75 6.31 -5.24
C ALA A 164 -7.76 6.41 -6.78
N THR A 165 -6.71 6.99 -7.36
CA THR A 165 -6.56 7.04 -8.82
C THR A 165 -6.01 5.71 -9.30
N GLU A 166 -6.78 4.94 -10.07
CA GLU A 166 -6.26 3.74 -10.74
C GLU A 166 -5.24 4.15 -11.82
N VAL A 167 -4.10 3.48 -11.82
CA VAL A 167 -2.98 3.76 -12.70
C VAL A 167 -2.93 2.68 -13.77
N PRO A 168 -2.94 3.05 -15.07
CA PRO A 168 -2.82 2.08 -16.14
C PRO A 168 -1.58 1.20 -15.98
N PHE A 169 -1.83 -0.10 -16.08
CA PHE A 169 -0.85 -1.16 -15.96
C PHE A 169 -1.07 -2.17 -17.09
N SER A 170 0.01 -2.51 -17.78
CA SER A 170 0.04 -3.54 -18.82
C SER A 170 1.17 -4.50 -18.50
N VAL A 171 0.86 -5.80 -18.53
CA VAL A 171 1.79 -6.92 -18.35
C VAL A 171 2.57 -7.16 -19.62
#